data_AF-A0A953ZZE8-F1
#
_entry.id   AF-A0A953ZZE8-F1
#
_cell.length_a   1.000
_cell.length_b   1.000
_cell.length_c   1.000
_cell.angle_alpha   90.00
_cell.angle_beta   90.00
_cell.angle_gamma   90.00
#
_symmetry.space_group_name_H-M   'P 1'
#
loop_
_entity.id
_entity.type
_entity.pdbx_description
1 polymer ?
#
loop_
_entity_poly.entity_id
_entity_poly.type
_entity_poly.pdbx_seq_one_letter_code
_entity_poly.pdbx_strand_id
1 'polypeptide(L)'
;MNHTFSSLLLSAAALLAGSLPAQNGSAIYEVTFTSTWSQATHPVDFPSGAHYSPLIGATHDASTVFWMPGGLATAGIETMAETGGTGPLTAEINAAIQNGGAERIVSGSGLNSPGSITVRFTAFPSHPKLSIVTMVAPSPDWFVGLNGADLLDKNGSWIESASFPATAWDAGTDSGVTYTSPNLDTNPKEKIAVVSTTQGPFKGYSTTLGTWTIRRVASTMVYGCGANPKGSMTVNDDAPLLNRSVTFSVTDPTRSMPMGAQAFLLVASDADPMFPCGTKVPGLGMAGPSGEVLVGSILGVLPGGAWMGAPVPFTLFVPNDPAFVGVTAYLQGGLASPLRLGLADAVAVRMGRQ
;
A
#
# COMPACT_ATOMS: atom_id res chain seq x y z
N MET A 1 -34.24 -57.82 16.48
CA MET A 1 -33.63 -56.62 17.08
C MET A 1 -32.18 -56.55 16.62
N ASN A 2 -31.95 -55.97 15.44
CA ASN A 2 -30.61 -55.72 14.90
C ASN A 2 -30.58 -54.24 14.53
N HIS A 3 -29.98 -53.40 15.38
CA HIS A 3 -29.75 -52.00 15.07
C HIS A 3 -28.38 -51.87 14.41
N THR A 4 -28.40 -51.57 13.11
CA THR A 4 -27.25 -51.14 12.32
C THR A 4 -26.83 -49.74 12.76
N PHE A 5 -25.57 -49.60 13.18
CA PHE A 5 -24.93 -48.30 13.42
C PHE A 5 -24.73 -47.59 12.07
N SER A 6 -25.44 -46.46 11.87
CA SER A 6 -25.22 -45.57 10.74
C SER A 6 -24.15 -44.55 11.12
N SER A 7 -23.05 -44.55 10.37
CA SER A 7 -21.93 -43.63 10.49
C SER A 7 -22.33 -42.23 9.98
N LEU A 8 -22.40 -41.26 10.91
CA LEU A 8 -22.49 -39.85 10.56
C LEU A 8 -21.10 -39.37 10.08
N LEU A 9 -20.97 -39.15 8.78
CA LEU A 9 -19.88 -38.37 8.20
C LEU A 9 -20.10 -36.89 8.57
N LEU A 10 -19.27 -36.35 9.46
CA LEU A 10 -19.10 -34.90 9.59
C LEU A 10 -18.38 -34.40 8.33
N SER A 11 -19.14 -33.84 7.40
CA SER A 11 -18.58 -33.02 6.33
C SER A 11 -18.08 -31.70 6.94
N ALA A 12 -16.76 -31.60 7.12
CA ALA A 12 -16.10 -30.32 7.34
C ALA A 12 -16.32 -29.45 6.10
N ALA A 13 -17.23 -28.48 6.18
CA ALA A 13 -17.28 -27.39 5.22
C ALA A 13 -15.99 -26.60 5.38
N ALA A 14 -15.04 -26.81 4.46
CA ALA A 14 -13.93 -25.89 4.27
C ALA A 14 -14.56 -24.53 3.91
N LEU A 15 -14.53 -23.57 4.84
CA LEU A 15 -14.66 -22.17 4.48
C LEU A 15 -13.48 -21.88 3.55
N LEU A 16 -13.74 -21.90 2.25
CA LEU A 16 -12.94 -21.15 1.30
C LEU A 16 -13.03 -19.69 1.78
N ALA A 17 -11.98 -19.21 2.44
CA ALA A 17 -11.72 -17.79 2.52
C ALA A 17 -11.53 -17.33 1.08
N GLY A 18 -12.63 -16.98 0.41
CA GLY A 18 -12.57 -16.24 -0.82
C GLY A 18 -11.75 -15.00 -0.52
N SER A 19 -10.63 -14.83 -1.21
CA SER A 19 -9.94 -13.54 -1.23
C SER A 19 -10.98 -12.50 -1.62
N LEU A 20 -11.16 -11.49 -0.77
CA LEU A 20 -11.98 -10.34 -1.12
C LEU A 20 -11.42 -9.82 -2.45
N PRO A 21 -12.25 -9.67 -3.50
CA PRO A 21 -11.75 -9.19 -4.77
C PRO A 21 -11.13 -7.81 -4.58
N ALA A 22 -10.07 -7.53 -5.34
CA ALA A 22 -9.34 -6.26 -5.32
C ALA A 22 -10.32 -5.07 -5.17
N GLN A 23 -10.21 -4.40 -4.03
CA GLN A 23 -10.97 -3.21 -3.71
C GLN A 23 -10.47 -2.08 -4.62
N ASN A 24 -11.37 -1.25 -5.13
CA ASN A 24 -10.98 -0.04 -5.83
C ASN A 24 -10.69 1.07 -4.79
N GLY A 25 -9.72 1.94 -5.07
CA GLY A 25 -9.23 2.96 -4.14
C GLY A 25 -7.70 3.00 -4.10
N SER A 26 -7.14 3.96 -3.37
CA SER A 26 -5.69 4.11 -3.19
C SER A 26 -5.38 4.53 -1.76
N ALA A 27 -4.10 4.47 -1.39
CA ALA A 27 -3.64 5.00 -0.12
C ALA A 27 -2.40 5.86 -0.33
N ILE A 28 -2.34 6.98 0.39
CA ILE A 28 -1.14 7.78 0.50
C ILE A 28 -0.42 7.35 1.77
N TYR A 29 0.84 6.98 1.63
CA TYR A 29 1.73 6.59 2.72
C TYR A 29 2.91 7.54 2.82
N GLU A 30 3.49 7.60 4.02
CA GLU A 30 4.83 8.10 4.26
C GLU A 30 5.71 6.93 4.67
N VAL A 31 6.86 6.77 4.00
CA VAL A 31 7.96 5.94 4.48
C VAL A 31 9.02 6.85 5.09
N THR A 32 9.38 6.57 6.34
CA THR A 32 10.40 7.30 7.08
C THR A 32 11.56 6.37 7.36
N PHE A 33 12.74 6.73 6.90
CA PHE A 33 13.98 6.11 7.33
C PHE A 33 14.58 6.95 8.46
N THR A 34 14.79 6.34 9.61
CA THR A 34 15.46 6.96 10.76
C THR A 34 16.74 6.19 11.02
N SER A 35 17.89 6.80 10.74
CA SER A 35 19.18 6.22 11.00
C SER A 35 19.68 6.53 12.41
N THR A 36 20.17 5.48 13.07
CA THR A 36 20.91 5.56 14.34
C THR A 36 22.40 5.27 14.13
N TRP A 37 22.86 5.11 12.90
CA TRP A 37 24.26 4.82 12.58
C TRP A 37 25.14 6.04 12.93
N SER A 38 25.99 5.87 13.93
CA SER A 38 26.82 6.93 14.49
C SER A 38 28.06 6.33 15.15
N GLN A 39 29.06 7.18 15.44
CA GLN A 39 30.24 6.80 16.24
C GLN A 39 29.87 6.13 17.57
N ALA A 40 28.74 6.49 18.18
CA ALA A 40 28.31 5.93 19.45
C ALA A 40 27.72 4.52 19.31
N THR A 41 27.03 4.22 18.21
CA THR A 41 26.36 2.93 17.98
C THR A 41 27.25 1.92 17.26
N HIS A 42 28.13 2.40 16.37
CA HIS A 42 29.04 1.60 15.56
C HIS A 42 30.43 2.27 15.56
N PRO A 43 31.20 2.18 16.66
CA PRO A 43 32.43 2.95 16.87
C PRO A 43 33.63 2.47 16.05
N VAL A 44 33.62 1.22 15.56
CA VAL A 44 34.76 0.64 14.85
C VAL A 44 34.86 1.26 13.46
N ASP A 45 35.98 1.93 13.20
CA ASP A 45 36.32 2.58 11.92
C ASP A 45 35.25 3.54 11.39
N PHE A 46 34.39 4.08 12.27
CA PHE A 46 33.28 4.94 11.88
C PHE A 46 33.77 6.11 11.00
N PRO A 47 33.19 6.30 9.80
CA PRO A 47 33.77 7.20 8.82
C PRO A 47 33.38 8.66 9.08
N SER A 48 34.26 9.59 8.71
CA SER A 48 33.88 10.99 8.58
C SER A 48 32.87 11.16 7.46
N GLY A 49 31.85 12.01 7.67
CA GLY A 49 30.84 12.26 6.65
C GLY A 49 29.91 11.08 6.39
N ALA A 50 29.65 10.24 7.40
CA ALA A 50 28.67 9.15 7.34
C ALA A 50 27.30 9.66 6.86
N HIS A 51 26.82 9.11 5.75
CA HIS A 51 25.56 9.51 5.13
C HIS A 51 24.92 8.35 4.38
N TYR A 52 23.77 8.62 3.79
CA TYR A 52 23.04 7.73 2.91
C TYR A 52 22.83 8.42 1.56
N SER A 53 22.92 7.65 0.48
CA SER A 53 22.60 8.13 -0.87
C SER A 53 21.12 8.55 -0.98
N PRO A 54 20.70 9.12 -2.12
CA PRO A 54 19.28 9.25 -2.41
C PRO A 54 18.55 7.91 -2.27
N LEU A 55 17.34 7.96 -1.69
CA LEU A 55 16.46 6.80 -1.60
C LEU A 55 15.84 6.54 -2.98
N ILE A 56 15.71 5.27 -3.36
CA ILE A 56 15.06 4.86 -4.59
C ILE A 56 14.33 3.53 -4.41
N GLY A 57 13.14 3.43 -4.99
CA GLY A 57 12.25 2.30 -4.81
C GLY A 57 10.99 2.43 -5.65
N ALA A 58 10.03 1.53 -5.43
CA ALA A 58 8.76 1.54 -6.12
C ALA A 58 7.64 0.84 -5.34
N THR A 59 6.40 1.20 -5.66
CA THR A 59 5.24 0.35 -5.36
C THR A 59 5.07 -0.69 -6.46
N HIS A 60 4.91 -1.96 -6.08
CA HIS A 60 4.87 -3.08 -7.03
C HIS A 60 3.95 -4.22 -6.59
N ASP A 61 3.72 -5.16 -7.49
CA ASP A 61 2.95 -6.37 -7.23
C ASP A 61 3.84 -7.50 -6.68
N ALA A 62 3.29 -8.69 -6.47
CA ALA A 62 4.05 -9.84 -5.98
C ALA A 62 4.95 -10.51 -7.05
N SER A 63 4.80 -10.16 -8.34
CA SER A 63 5.57 -10.74 -9.44
C SER A 63 6.92 -10.03 -9.63
N THR A 64 7.04 -8.80 -9.15
CA THR A 64 8.25 -7.98 -9.27
C THR A 64 9.12 -8.05 -8.02
N VAL A 65 10.42 -8.24 -8.21
CA VAL A 65 11.44 -8.16 -7.15
C VAL A 65 12.64 -7.36 -7.64
N PHE A 66 12.99 -6.28 -6.94
CA PHE A 66 14.13 -5.43 -7.28
C PHE A 66 15.45 -5.89 -6.64
N TRP A 67 15.36 -6.51 -5.47
CA TRP A 67 16.48 -7.13 -4.77
C TRP A 67 15.94 -8.14 -3.76
N MET A 68 16.72 -9.14 -3.36
CA MET A 68 16.34 -10.06 -2.28
C MET A 68 17.58 -10.68 -1.61
N PRO A 69 17.51 -11.02 -0.31
CA PRO A 69 18.54 -11.83 0.32
C PRO A 69 18.79 -13.14 -0.43
N GLY A 70 20.04 -13.47 -0.70
CA GLY A 70 20.44 -14.65 -1.46
C GLY A 70 20.32 -14.53 -2.99
N GLY A 71 19.80 -13.41 -3.51
CA GLY A 71 19.80 -13.07 -4.93
C GLY A 71 21.10 -12.39 -5.37
N LEU A 72 21.33 -12.28 -6.69
CA LEU A 72 22.42 -11.47 -7.24
C LEU A 72 21.95 -10.03 -7.43
N ALA A 73 22.83 -9.05 -7.17
CA ALA A 73 22.56 -7.65 -7.45
C ALA A 73 22.38 -7.41 -8.96
N THR A 74 21.32 -6.70 -9.34
CA THR A 74 21.17 -6.13 -10.68
C THR A 74 22.19 -5.01 -10.89
N ALA A 75 22.37 -4.56 -12.13
CA ALA A 75 23.20 -3.39 -12.42
C ALA A 75 22.70 -2.13 -11.68
N GLY A 76 21.38 -2.01 -11.50
CA GLY A 76 20.74 -0.99 -10.66
C GLY A 76 21.13 -1.06 -9.20
N ILE A 77 21.08 -2.24 -8.58
CA ILE A 77 21.44 -2.42 -7.18
C ILE A 77 22.94 -2.21 -6.95
N GLU A 78 23.79 -2.75 -7.81
CA GLU A 78 25.24 -2.55 -7.79
C GLU A 78 25.60 -1.06 -7.86
N THR A 79 25.10 -0.35 -8.88
CA THR A 79 25.38 1.09 -9.03
C THR A 79 24.89 1.88 -7.81
N MET A 80 23.71 1.54 -7.28
CA MET A 80 23.16 2.18 -6.09
C MET A 80 24.03 1.92 -4.87
N ALA A 81 24.47 0.68 -4.66
CA ALA A 81 25.20 0.26 -3.47
C ALA A 81 26.67 0.71 -3.45
N GLU A 82 27.30 0.90 -4.60
CA GLU A 82 28.72 1.32 -4.68
C GLU A 82 28.89 2.84 -4.81
N THR A 83 27.96 3.52 -5.49
CA THR A 83 28.13 4.95 -5.85
C THR A 83 27.00 5.85 -5.36
N GLY A 84 25.88 5.27 -4.89
CA GLY A 84 24.65 6.01 -4.60
C GLY A 84 23.90 6.46 -5.86
N GLY A 85 24.35 6.04 -7.04
CA GLY A 85 23.73 6.38 -8.31
C GLY A 85 22.41 5.62 -8.52
N THR A 86 21.32 6.35 -8.77
CA THR A 86 19.98 5.76 -8.92
C THR A 86 19.55 5.54 -10.37
N GLY A 87 20.35 5.96 -11.35
CA GLY A 87 20.01 5.95 -12.78
C GLY A 87 19.61 4.58 -13.32
N PRO A 88 20.48 3.56 -13.24
CA PRO A 88 20.16 2.22 -13.75
C PRO A 88 18.98 1.58 -13.01
N LEU A 89 18.88 1.71 -11.68
CA LEU A 89 17.74 1.20 -10.91
C LEU A 89 16.43 1.91 -11.27
N THR A 90 16.47 3.21 -11.57
CA THR A 90 15.32 3.96 -12.09
C THR A 90 14.85 3.40 -13.44
N ALA A 91 15.79 3.01 -14.32
CA ALA A 91 15.45 2.39 -15.60
C ALA A 91 14.83 1.00 -15.40
N GLU A 92 15.34 0.19 -14.47
CA GLU A 92 14.78 -1.12 -14.11
C GLU A 92 13.35 -0.97 -13.55
N ILE A 93 13.10 0.00 -12.67
CA ILE A 93 11.76 0.31 -12.15
C ILE A 93 10.82 0.76 -13.28
N ASN A 94 11.26 1.65 -14.17
CA ASN A 94 10.42 2.09 -15.29
C ASN A 94 10.08 0.93 -16.24
N ALA A 95 10.99 -0.01 -16.46
CA ALA A 95 10.71 -1.22 -17.22
C ALA A 95 9.66 -2.10 -16.52
N ALA A 96 9.76 -2.27 -15.20
CA ALA A 96 8.74 -2.98 -14.41
C ALA A 96 7.36 -2.29 -14.48
N ILE A 97 7.32 -0.95 -14.50
CA ILE A 97 6.09 -0.17 -14.70
C ILE A 97 5.50 -0.42 -16.08
N GLN A 98 6.31 -0.37 -17.13
CA GLN A 98 5.85 -0.63 -18.51
C GLN A 98 5.32 -2.06 -18.69
N ASN A 99 5.88 -3.01 -17.94
CA ASN A 99 5.45 -4.40 -17.93
C ASN A 99 4.26 -4.67 -16.99
N GLY A 100 3.77 -3.67 -16.26
CA GLY A 100 2.62 -3.77 -15.35
C GLY A 100 2.92 -4.50 -14.03
N GLY A 101 4.19 -4.67 -13.67
CA GLY A 101 4.59 -5.26 -12.38
C GLY A 101 4.85 -4.21 -11.29
N ALA A 102 5.02 -2.94 -11.67
CA ALA A 102 5.16 -1.79 -10.76
C ALA A 102 4.26 -0.62 -11.19
N GLU A 103 4.04 0.35 -10.29
CA GLU A 103 3.10 1.45 -10.54
C GLU A 103 3.67 2.85 -10.30
N ARG A 104 4.41 3.05 -9.21
CA ARG A 104 4.96 4.36 -8.84
C ARG A 104 6.40 4.21 -8.38
N ILE A 105 7.29 5.05 -8.92
CA ILE A 105 8.61 5.28 -8.33
C ILE A 105 8.43 5.99 -6.98
N VAL A 106 9.21 5.57 -6.00
CA VAL A 106 9.34 6.22 -4.68
C VAL A 106 10.79 6.65 -4.53
N SER A 107 11.04 7.95 -4.45
CA SER A 107 12.40 8.48 -4.32
C SER A 107 12.49 9.60 -3.29
N GLY A 108 13.67 9.74 -2.68
CA GLY A 108 13.97 10.75 -1.68
C GLY A 108 15.38 11.29 -1.84
N SER A 109 15.67 12.41 -1.18
CA SER A 109 17.03 12.92 -1.10
C SER A 109 17.95 11.98 -0.31
N GLY A 110 19.26 12.31 -0.28
CA GLY A 110 20.16 11.69 0.69
C GLY A 110 19.90 12.14 2.12
N LEU A 111 20.58 11.49 3.07
CA LEU A 111 20.44 11.74 4.50
C LEU A 111 21.81 11.71 5.19
N ASN A 112 22.16 12.74 5.96
CA ASN A 112 23.31 12.66 6.88
C ASN A 112 22.99 11.75 8.06
N SER A 113 23.98 11.00 8.54
CA SER A 113 23.81 10.04 9.63
C SER A 113 24.46 10.51 10.93
N PRO A 114 23.78 10.38 12.09
CA PRO A 114 22.39 9.95 12.26
C PRO A 114 21.40 11.03 11.82
N GLY A 115 20.17 10.64 11.53
CA GLY A 115 19.13 11.55 11.09
C GLY A 115 17.88 10.82 10.58
N SER A 116 16.92 11.56 10.01
CA SER A 116 15.75 10.95 9.40
C SER A 116 15.32 11.66 8.13
N ILE A 117 14.78 10.87 7.19
CA ILE A 117 14.17 11.35 5.96
C ILE A 117 12.81 10.66 5.77
N THR A 118 11.83 11.42 5.27
CA THR A 118 10.48 10.93 4.99
C THR A 118 10.14 11.18 3.52
N VAL A 119 9.61 10.15 2.86
CA VAL A 119 9.10 10.22 1.48
C VAL A 119 7.64 9.84 1.48
N ARG A 120 6.81 10.63 0.79
CA ARG A 120 5.39 10.35 0.60
C ARG A 120 5.16 9.70 -0.76
N PHE A 121 4.28 8.70 -0.82
CA PHE A 121 3.95 8.00 -2.06
C PHE A 121 2.49 7.51 -2.06
N THR A 122 1.92 7.33 -3.25
CA THR A 122 0.62 6.71 -3.44
C THR A 122 0.80 5.23 -3.77
N ALA A 123 0.00 4.37 -3.15
CA ALA A 123 -0.08 2.95 -3.43
C ALA A 123 -1.50 2.56 -3.89
N PHE A 124 -1.55 1.55 -4.75
CA PHE A 124 -2.80 1.01 -5.30
C PHE A 124 -2.94 -0.48 -4.93
N PRO A 125 -4.16 -1.00 -4.78
CA PRO A 125 -4.38 -2.41 -4.42
C PRO A 125 -3.83 -3.40 -5.45
N SER A 126 -3.62 -2.96 -6.71
CA SER A 126 -2.93 -3.73 -7.75
C SER A 126 -1.43 -3.89 -7.49
N HIS A 127 -0.80 -2.93 -6.78
CA HIS A 127 0.63 -2.89 -6.49
C HIS A 127 0.87 -2.59 -5.00
N PRO A 128 0.45 -3.48 -4.09
CA PRO A 128 0.36 -3.21 -2.66
C PRO A 128 1.67 -3.44 -1.90
N LYS A 129 2.81 -3.55 -2.57
CA LYS A 129 4.11 -3.78 -1.94
C LYS A 129 5.03 -2.59 -2.13
N LEU A 130 5.88 -2.30 -1.14
CA LEU A 130 6.95 -1.31 -1.23
C LEU A 130 8.33 -1.98 -1.16
N SER A 131 9.16 -1.72 -2.16
CA SER A 131 10.61 -1.91 -2.07
C SER A 131 11.30 -0.56 -2.16
N ILE A 132 12.29 -0.32 -1.32
CA ILE A 132 13.06 0.94 -1.30
C ILE A 132 14.45 0.68 -0.73
N VAL A 133 15.48 1.28 -1.31
CA VAL A 133 16.88 1.08 -0.93
C VAL A 133 17.62 2.41 -0.86
N THR A 134 18.70 2.43 -0.09
CA THR A 134 19.69 3.51 -0.06
C THR A 134 21.06 2.97 0.35
N MET A 135 22.11 3.48 -0.26
CA MET A 135 23.51 3.15 0.05
C MET A 135 23.87 3.61 1.46
N VAL A 136 24.69 2.83 2.16
CA VAL A 136 25.44 3.24 3.36
C VAL A 136 26.74 3.87 2.87
N ALA A 137 27.01 5.14 3.21
CA ALA A 137 28.11 5.88 2.60
C ALA A 137 29.06 6.49 3.64
N PRO A 138 30.39 6.39 3.46
CA PRO A 138 31.06 5.54 2.47
C PRO A 138 30.95 4.05 2.83
N SER A 139 30.92 3.19 1.82
CA SER A 139 31.09 1.73 1.96
C SER A 139 31.54 1.14 0.61
N PRO A 140 32.01 -0.11 0.58
CA PRO A 140 32.30 -0.83 -0.66
C PRO A 140 31.03 -0.96 -1.52
N ASP A 141 30.03 -1.68 -1.03
CA ASP A 141 28.77 -1.96 -1.72
C ASP A 141 27.61 -2.19 -0.72
N TRP A 142 27.65 -1.51 0.44
CA TRP A 142 26.69 -1.75 1.51
C TRP A 142 25.46 -0.84 1.38
N PHE A 143 24.28 -1.39 1.66
CA PHE A 143 23.02 -0.66 1.59
C PHE A 143 22.04 -1.08 2.68
N VAL A 144 21.00 -0.29 2.89
CA VAL A 144 19.83 -0.65 3.70
C VAL A 144 18.57 -0.52 2.85
N GLY A 145 17.55 -1.33 3.12
CA GLY A 145 16.31 -1.23 2.38
C GLY A 145 15.19 -2.15 2.84
N LEU A 146 14.03 -1.98 2.22
CA LEU A 146 12.88 -2.87 2.27
C LEU A 146 12.77 -3.63 0.95
N ASN A 147 12.42 -4.91 1.04
CA ASN A 147 12.10 -5.76 -0.09
C ASN A 147 10.65 -6.24 0.06
N GLY A 148 9.74 -5.68 -0.74
CA GLY A 148 8.38 -6.16 -0.89
C GLY A 148 7.50 -6.03 0.37
N ALA A 149 7.68 -4.98 1.17
CA ALA A 149 6.90 -4.73 2.37
C ALA A 149 5.40 -4.58 2.04
N ASP A 150 4.56 -5.40 2.67
CA ASP A 150 3.12 -5.40 2.44
C ASP A 150 2.44 -4.13 3.00
N LEU A 151 1.64 -3.48 2.16
CA LEU A 151 0.81 -2.33 2.52
C LEU A 151 -0.65 -2.71 2.77
N LEU A 152 -1.04 -3.94 2.44
CA LEU A 152 -2.34 -4.52 2.74
C LEU A 152 -2.19 -5.59 3.84
N ASP A 153 -3.17 -5.66 4.73
CA ASP A 153 -3.30 -6.76 5.67
C ASP A 153 -3.83 -8.04 4.97
N LYS A 154 -3.90 -9.14 5.72
CA LYS A 154 -4.45 -10.42 5.23
C LYS A 154 -5.91 -10.35 4.75
N ASN A 155 -6.63 -9.30 5.12
CA ASN A 155 -8.02 -9.08 4.73
C ASN A 155 -8.12 -8.13 3.51
N GLY A 156 -6.98 -7.73 2.91
CA GLY A 156 -6.94 -6.83 1.76
C GLY A 156 -7.21 -5.37 2.12
N SER A 157 -7.07 -4.98 3.39
CA SER A 157 -7.25 -3.60 3.86
C SER A 157 -5.89 -2.90 4.03
N TRP A 158 -5.81 -1.61 3.72
CA TRP A 158 -4.61 -0.81 3.95
C TRP A 158 -4.20 -0.82 5.43
N ILE A 159 -2.94 -1.18 5.72
CA ILE A 159 -2.39 -1.13 7.07
C ILE A 159 -2.30 0.31 7.58
N GLU A 160 -2.41 0.51 8.89
CA GLU A 160 -2.21 1.86 9.46
C GLU A 160 -0.72 2.23 9.51
N SER A 161 0.12 1.28 9.96
CA SER A 161 1.55 1.46 10.05
C SER A 161 2.30 0.14 10.13
N ALA A 162 3.54 0.13 9.66
CA ALA A 162 4.50 -0.96 9.89
C ALA A 162 5.88 -0.38 10.20
N SER A 163 6.68 -1.13 10.95
CA SER A 163 8.05 -0.77 11.31
C SER A 163 8.98 -1.95 11.07
N PHE A 164 10.13 -1.68 10.47
CA PHE A 164 11.12 -2.68 10.08
C PHE A 164 12.52 -2.22 10.47
N PRO A 165 13.41 -3.11 10.93
CA PRO A 165 14.81 -2.76 11.13
C PRO A 165 15.46 -2.38 9.81
N ALA A 166 16.30 -1.35 9.81
CA ALA A 166 17.16 -1.04 8.67
C ALA A 166 18.45 -1.88 8.74
N THR A 167 18.33 -3.15 8.34
CA THR A 167 19.46 -4.07 8.25
C THR A 167 20.42 -3.65 7.14
N ALA A 168 21.72 -3.62 7.45
CA ALA A 168 22.79 -3.44 6.48
C ALA A 168 23.03 -4.73 5.68
N TRP A 169 23.00 -4.58 4.37
CA TRP A 169 23.22 -5.62 3.38
C TRP A 169 24.48 -5.31 2.58
N ASP A 170 25.19 -6.36 2.22
CA ASP A 170 26.31 -6.38 1.28
C ASP A 170 25.77 -6.82 -0.08
N ALA A 171 26.07 -6.07 -1.15
CA ALA A 171 25.52 -6.34 -2.48
C ALA A 171 26.21 -7.52 -3.18
N GLY A 172 27.40 -7.92 -2.73
CA GLY A 172 28.22 -8.95 -3.32
C GLY A 172 28.92 -8.52 -4.61
N THR A 173 29.19 -7.23 -4.77
CA THR A 173 29.81 -6.63 -5.97
C THR A 173 31.15 -5.95 -5.69
N ASP A 174 31.45 -5.57 -4.43
CA ASP A 174 32.78 -5.07 -4.03
C ASP A 174 33.29 -5.77 -2.75
N SER A 175 34.51 -6.32 -2.80
CA SER A 175 35.14 -7.12 -1.74
C SER A 175 35.90 -6.27 -0.71
N GLY A 176 35.71 -4.95 -0.69
CA GLY A 176 36.22 -4.07 0.36
C GLY A 176 35.72 -4.51 1.75
N VAL A 177 36.57 -4.35 2.77
CA VAL A 177 36.29 -4.90 4.13
C VAL A 177 36.01 -3.83 5.18
N THR A 178 36.21 -2.56 4.85
CA THR A 178 35.96 -1.39 5.70
C THR A 178 35.23 -0.31 4.91
N TYR A 179 34.63 0.66 5.61
CA TYR A 179 33.86 1.75 5.00
C TYR A 179 34.60 2.51 3.89
N THR A 180 35.92 2.67 4.00
CA THR A 180 36.74 3.44 3.07
C THR A 180 37.76 2.58 2.32
N SER A 181 37.48 1.28 2.19
CA SER A 181 38.32 0.40 1.37
C SER A 181 38.36 0.91 -0.07
N PRO A 182 39.51 0.85 -0.76
CA PRO A 182 39.55 1.06 -2.20
C PRO A 182 38.65 0.05 -2.91
N ASN A 183 38.13 0.45 -4.07
CA ASN A 183 37.31 -0.42 -4.91
C ASN A 183 38.03 -1.75 -5.23
N LEU A 184 37.34 -2.86 -5.00
CA LEU A 184 37.82 -4.22 -5.24
C LEU A 184 36.68 -5.09 -5.78
N ASP A 185 36.51 -5.10 -7.11
CA ASP A 185 35.44 -5.84 -7.79
C ASP A 185 35.36 -7.32 -7.38
N THR A 186 34.15 -7.76 -7.03
CA THR A 186 33.84 -9.15 -6.63
C THR A 186 33.50 -9.97 -7.87
N ASN A 187 34.44 -10.83 -8.29
CA ASN A 187 34.30 -11.65 -9.49
C ASN A 187 34.57 -13.15 -9.23
N PRO A 188 33.57 -14.03 -9.40
CA PRO A 188 32.18 -13.73 -9.79
C PRO A 188 31.42 -13.01 -8.67
N LYS A 189 30.35 -12.27 -9.04
CA LYS A 189 29.45 -11.64 -8.07
C LYS A 189 28.96 -12.65 -7.03
N GLU A 190 28.93 -12.21 -5.79
CA GLU A 190 28.35 -12.97 -4.69
C GLU A 190 26.86 -12.63 -4.50
N LYS A 191 26.20 -13.39 -3.63
CA LYS A 191 24.79 -13.17 -3.32
C LYS A 191 24.66 -12.07 -2.29
N ILE A 192 23.62 -11.25 -2.44
CA ILE A 192 23.23 -10.25 -1.45
C ILE A 192 23.07 -10.94 -0.09
N ALA A 193 23.82 -10.46 0.90
CA ALA A 193 23.86 -11.05 2.24
C ALA A 193 23.88 -9.96 3.31
N VAL A 194 23.58 -10.32 4.55
CA VAL A 194 23.76 -9.38 5.67
C VAL A 194 25.26 -9.14 5.85
N VAL A 195 25.67 -7.89 6.09
CA VAL A 195 27.08 -7.55 6.35
C VAL A 195 27.68 -8.41 7.47
N SER A 196 28.96 -8.76 7.34
CA SER A 196 29.63 -9.65 8.29
C SER A 196 29.78 -9.01 9.68
N THR A 197 29.43 -9.76 10.73
CA THR A 197 29.63 -9.35 12.14
C THR A 197 30.85 -10.01 12.79
N THR A 198 31.62 -10.79 12.02
CA THR A 198 32.85 -11.44 12.50
C THR A 198 34.11 -10.64 12.16
N GLN A 199 34.01 -9.72 11.21
CA GLN A 199 35.11 -8.88 10.72
C GLN A 199 34.58 -7.50 10.29
N GLY A 200 35.50 -6.60 9.93
CA GLY A 200 35.15 -5.25 9.49
C GLY A 200 34.51 -4.38 10.59
N PRO A 201 33.88 -3.27 10.21
CA PRO A 201 33.34 -2.28 11.16
C PRO A 201 32.11 -2.79 11.94
N PHE A 202 31.46 -3.86 11.48
CA PHE A 202 30.34 -4.50 12.17
C PHE A 202 30.77 -5.59 13.16
N LYS A 203 32.08 -5.82 13.34
CA LYS A 203 32.60 -6.88 14.22
C LYS A 203 32.13 -6.71 15.67
N GLY A 204 31.24 -7.60 16.12
CA GLY A 204 30.67 -7.57 17.46
C GLY A 204 29.58 -6.51 17.67
N TYR A 205 29.08 -5.88 16.60
CA TYR A 205 27.99 -4.90 16.63
C TYR A 205 26.76 -5.40 15.87
N SER A 206 25.62 -4.75 16.10
CA SER A 206 24.39 -5.01 15.35
C SER A 206 24.56 -4.64 13.88
N THR A 207 23.85 -5.35 12.99
CA THR A 207 23.75 -4.96 11.57
C THR A 207 22.59 -4.00 11.31
N THR A 208 21.84 -3.63 12.35
CA THR A 208 20.73 -2.68 12.25
C THR A 208 21.25 -1.26 12.40
N LEU A 209 21.12 -0.46 11.33
CA LEU A 209 21.56 0.92 11.27
C LEU A 209 20.46 1.94 11.57
N GLY A 210 19.24 1.48 11.84
CA GLY A 210 18.09 2.36 12.05
C GLY A 210 16.77 1.63 11.90
N THR A 211 15.74 2.36 11.50
CA THR A 211 14.37 1.85 11.36
C THR A 211 13.69 2.47 10.14
N TRP A 212 12.98 1.63 9.39
CA TRP A 212 12.01 2.03 8.38
C TRP A 212 10.62 2.03 9.00
N THR A 213 9.90 3.14 8.94
CA THR A 213 8.51 3.24 9.39
C THR A 213 7.62 3.65 8.23
N ILE A 214 6.65 2.82 7.89
CA ILE A 214 5.61 3.12 6.91
C ILE A 214 4.35 3.53 7.68
N ARG A 215 3.74 4.65 7.33
CA ARG A 215 2.51 5.15 7.97
C ARG A 215 1.52 5.66 6.95
N ARG A 216 0.28 5.21 7.05
CA ARG A 216 -0.81 5.67 6.19
C ARG A 216 -1.18 7.11 6.54
N VAL A 217 -1.31 7.94 5.53
CA VAL A 217 -1.69 9.35 5.63
C VAL A 217 -3.16 9.52 5.26
N ALA A 218 -3.57 8.99 4.10
CA ALA A 218 -4.92 9.03 3.57
C ALA A 218 -5.25 7.71 2.88
N SER A 219 -6.53 7.37 2.76
CA SER A 219 -6.92 6.24 1.92
C SER A 219 -8.37 6.33 1.45
N THR A 220 -8.63 5.74 0.29
CA THR A 220 -9.96 5.38 -0.17
C THR A 220 -10.04 3.86 -0.29
N MET A 221 -11.19 3.30 0.09
CA MET A 221 -11.43 1.87 0.09
C MET A 221 -12.87 1.59 -0.31
N VAL A 222 -13.11 1.07 -1.51
CA VAL A 222 -14.42 0.52 -1.88
C VAL A 222 -14.63 -0.79 -1.14
N TYR A 223 -15.77 -0.94 -0.48
CA TYR A 223 -16.12 -2.12 0.30
C TYR A 223 -17.58 -2.54 0.09
N GLY A 224 -17.85 -3.82 0.34
CA GLY A 224 -19.12 -4.51 0.13
C GLY A 224 -18.93 -6.02 0.02
N CYS A 225 -19.93 -6.82 0.39
CA CYS A 225 -19.83 -8.28 0.42
C CYS A 225 -20.67 -8.95 -0.67
N GLY A 226 -20.89 -8.24 -1.78
CA GLY A 226 -21.43 -8.77 -3.02
C GLY A 226 -22.95 -8.84 -3.12
N ALA A 227 -23.68 -8.33 -2.12
CA ALA A 227 -25.13 -8.15 -2.24
C ALA A 227 -25.47 -6.92 -3.10
N ASN A 228 -24.66 -5.86 -3.05
CA ASN A 228 -24.69 -4.81 -4.06
C ASN A 228 -23.79 -5.21 -5.25
N PRO A 229 -24.09 -4.77 -6.49
CA PRO A 229 -23.28 -5.15 -7.65
C PRO A 229 -21.85 -4.61 -7.57
N LYS A 230 -20.85 -5.45 -7.78
CA LYS A 230 -19.44 -5.03 -7.83
C LYS A 230 -19.22 -3.96 -8.91
N GLY A 231 -18.54 -2.88 -8.56
CA GLY A 231 -18.26 -1.77 -9.47
C GLY A 231 -19.43 -0.79 -9.63
N SER A 232 -20.49 -0.95 -8.81
CA SER A 232 -21.57 0.05 -8.69
C SER A 232 -21.11 1.34 -8.00
N MET A 233 -19.99 1.29 -7.28
CA MET A 233 -19.30 2.45 -6.69
C MET A 233 -17.82 2.41 -7.08
N THR A 234 -17.28 3.54 -7.54
CA THR A 234 -15.87 3.70 -7.89
C THR A 234 -15.29 4.98 -7.32
N VAL A 235 -13.98 4.98 -7.04
CA VAL A 235 -13.20 6.17 -6.74
C VAL A 235 -12.45 6.54 -8.01
N ASN A 236 -12.54 7.80 -8.44
CA ASN A 236 -11.95 8.25 -9.70
C ASN A 236 -10.61 8.98 -9.50
N ASP A 237 -10.33 9.41 -8.27
CA ASP A 237 -9.13 10.16 -7.88
C ASP A 237 -8.28 9.38 -6.87
N ASP A 238 -7.05 9.84 -6.64
CA ASP A 238 -6.23 9.37 -5.53
C ASP A 238 -6.85 9.72 -4.16
N ALA A 239 -6.40 9.04 -3.10
CA ALA A 239 -6.89 9.30 -1.76
C ALA A 239 -6.77 10.79 -1.38
N PRO A 240 -7.82 11.41 -0.79
CA PRO A 240 -7.83 12.85 -0.60
C PRO A 240 -6.96 13.31 0.57
N LEU A 241 -6.16 14.34 0.30
CA LEU A 241 -5.55 15.18 1.34
C LEU A 241 -6.48 16.35 1.68
N LEU A 242 -6.24 17.03 2.80
CA LEU A 242 -6.94 18.28 3.12
C LEU A 242 -6.83 19.30 1.97
N ASN A 243 -7.86 20.13 1.82
CA ASN A 243 -7.97 21.14 0.76
C ASN A 243 -7.95 20.57 -0.66
N ARG A 244 -8.31 19.30 -0.83
CA ARG A 244 -8.47 18.63 -2.12
C ARG A 244 -9.88 18.07 -2.24
N SER A 245 -10.33 17.93 -3.47
CA SER A 245 -11.56 17.22 -3.79
C SER A 245 -11.27 15.77 -4.13
N VAL A 246 -12.24 14.91 -3.89
CA VAL A 246 -12.26 13.53 -4.35
C VAL A 246 -13.58 13.27 -5.07
N THR A 247 -13.49 12.59 -6.20
CA THR A 247 -14.63 12.24 -7.03
C THR A 247 -14.89 10.75 -6.98
N PHE A 248 -16.15 10.41 -6.73
CA PHE A 248 -16.67 9.06 -6.77
C PHE A 248 -17.69 8.94 -7.89
N SER A 249 -17.95 7.74 -8.38
CA SER A 249 -19.05 7.51 -9.31
C SER A 249 -19.95 6.40 -8.84
N VAL A 250 -21.26 6.60 -9.04
CA VAL A 250 -22.30 5.60 -8.83
C VAL A 250 -22.84 5.15 -10.17
N THR A 251 -22.99 3.84 -10.36
CA THR A 251 -23.60 3.26 -11.57
C THR A 251 -24.31 1.97 -11.23
N ASP A 252 -25.19 1.52 -12.12
CA ASP A 252 -25.67 0.14 -12.11
C ASP A 252 -24.97 -0.67 -13.24
N PRO A 253 -23.95 -1.48 -12.91
CA PRO A 253 -23.22 -2.27 -13.90
C PRO A 253 -24.08 -3.40 -14.49
N THR A 254 -25.16 -3.83 -13.82
CA THR A 254 -26.04 -4.89 -14.32
C THR A 254 -27.14 -4.37 -15.24
N ARG A 255 -27.26 -3.03 -15.36
CA ARG A 255 -28.28 -2.34 -16.16
C ARG A 255 -29.72 -2.78 -15.84
N SER A 256 -29.97 -3.12 -14.58
CA SER A 256 -31.25 -3.58 -14.05
C SER A 256 -32.11 -2.44 -13.50
N MET A 257 -31.51 -1.33 -13.10
CA MET A 257 -32.19 -0.10 -12.72
C MET A 257 -32.78 0.59 -13.97
N PRO A 258 -33.95 1.24 -13.86
CA PRO A 258 -34.52 2.01 -14.96
C PRO A 258 -33.61 3.18 -15.39
N MET A 259 -33.52 3.44 -16.70
CA MET A 259 -32.91 4.69 -17.18
C MET A 259 -33.67 5.90 -16.63
N GLY A 260 -32.93 6.94 -16.28
CA GLY A 260 -33.47 8.12 -15.60
C GLY A 260 -33.60 7.96 -14.09
N ALA A 261 -33.19 6.83 -13.50
CA ALA A 261 -33.10 6.68 -12.06
C ALA A 261 -32.19 7.76 -11.47
N GLN A 262 -32.66 8.45 -10.43
CA GLN A 262 -31.97 9.52 -9.74
C GLN A 262 -30.85 8.93 -8.89
N ALA A 263 -29.60 9.32 -9.15
CA ALA A 263 -28.49 8.94 -8.29
C ALA A 263 -28.51 9.73 -6.98
N PHE A 264 -28.03 9.11 -5.91
CA PHE A 264 -27.78 9.75 -4.63
C PHE A 264 -26.55 9.17 -3.95
N LEU A 265 -25.98 9.94 -3.02
CA LEU A 265 -24.87 9.51 -2.18
C LEU A 265 -25.21 9.76 -0.72
N LEU A 266 -25.24 8.69 0.07
CA LEU A 266 -25.34 8.75 1.52
C LEU A 266 -23.96 9.11 2.09
N VAL A 267 -23.93 10.02 3.05
CA VAL A 267 -22.74 10.38 3.82
C VAL A 267 -22.97 9.98 5.27
N ALA A 268 -22.07 9.20 5.86
CA ALA A 268 -22.18 8.68 7.21
C ALA A 268 -20.88 8.84 8.01
N SER A 269 -21.01 8.92 9.34
CA SER A 269 -19.88 8.98 10.28
C SER A 269 -19.21 7.63 10.55
N ASP A 270 -19.93 6.54 10.30
CA ASP A 270 -19.54 5.18 10.64
C ASP A 270 -20.04 4.20 9.57
N ALA A 271 -19.37 3.06 9.47
CA ALA A 271 -19.84 1.94 8.66
C ALA A 271 -20.95 1.17 9.37
N ASP A 272 -21.67 0.33 8.61
CA ASP A 272 -22.56 -0.67 9.21
C ASP A 272 -21.78 -1.55 10.22
N PRO A 273 -22.40 -2.00 11.34
CA PRO A 273 -21.72 -2.83 12.35
C PRO A 273 -21.10 -4.13 11.83
N MET A 274 -21.50 -4.61 10.63
CA MET A 274 -20.94 -5.80 9.99
C MET A 274 -19.79 -5.50 9.01
N PHE A 275 -19.20 -4.30 9.08
CA PHE A 275 -18.07 -3.89 8.24
C PHE A 275 -16.98 -4.97 8.13
N PRO A 276 -16.47 -5.29 6.91
CA PRO A 276 -16.71 -4.60 5.64
C PRO A 276 -17.96 -5.06 4.87
N CYS A 277 -18.76 -5.95 5.46
CA CYS A 277 -20.10 -6.25 4.95
C CYS A 277 -21.12 -5.28 5.54
N GLY A 278 -22.39 -5.51 5.23
CA GLY A 278 -23.47 -4.67 5.69
C GLY A 278 -24.78 -5.43 5.86
N THR A 279 -25.77 -4.75 6.42
CA THR A 279 -27.08 -5.33 6.66
C THR A 279 -27.81 -5.57 5.35
N LYS A 280 -28.16 -6.83 5.06
CA LYS A 280 -28.97 -7.18 3.88
C LYS A 280 -30.41 -6.74 4.09
N VAL A 281 -30.92 -5.90 3.20
CA VAL A 281 -32.28 -5.34 3.26
C VAL A 281 -33.06 -5.69 1.99
N PRO A 282 -34.17 -6.44 2.10
CA PRO A 282 -35.07 -6.67 0.99
C PRO A 282 -35.60 -5.36 0.38
N GLY A 283 -35.73 -5.32 -0.94
CA GLY A 283 -36.21 -4.17 -1.70
C GLY A 283 -35.16 -3.11 -2.04
N LEU A 284 -33.93 -3.23 -1.55
CA LEU A 284 -32.84 -2.28 -1.82
C LEU A 284 -31.82 -2.75 -2.88
N GLY A 285 -32.11 -3.83 -3.60
CA GLY A 285 -31.19 -4.39 -4.59
C GLY A 285 -31.29 -3.71 -5.94
N MET A 286 -30.16 -3.35 -6.56
CA MET A 286 -30.12 -2.88 -7.96
C MET A 286 -30.58 -3.99 -8.93
N ALA A 287 -30.01 -5.19 -8.77
CA ALA A 287 -30.21 -6.33 -9.67
C ALA A 287 -31.00 -7.50 -9.05
N GLY A 288 -31.20 -7.48 -7.73
CA GLY A 288 -31.75 -8.59 -6.96
C GLY A 288 -32.82 -8.17 -5.95
N PRO A 289 -33.39 -9.13 -5.20
CA PRO A 289 -34.48 -8.86 -4.27
C PRO A 289 -34.02 -8.09 -3.02
N SER A 290 -32.72 -8.04 -2.74
CA SER A 290 -32.14 -7.36 -1.58
C SER A 290 -30.91 -6.57 -1.99
N GLY A 291 -30.66 -5.48 -1.27
CA GLY A 291 -29.38 -4.75 -1.28
C GLY A 291 -28.70 -4.87 0.08
N GLU A 292 -27.51 -4.31 0.20
CA GLU A 292 -26.72 -4.27 1.43
C GLU A 292 -26.52 -2.83 1.87
N VAL A 293 -26.96 -2.49 3.08
CA VAL A 293 -26.66 -1.19 3.69
C VAL A 293 -25.28 -1.30 4.34
N LEU A 294 -24.33 -0.50 3.86
CA LEU A 294 -22.91 -0.58 4.19
C LEU A 294 -22.44 0.56 5.09
N VAL A 295 -23.33 1.53 5.35
CA VAL A 295 -23.09 2.70 6.20
C VAL A 295 -23.98 2.65 7.44
N GLY A 296 -23.51 3.23 8.54
CA GLY A 296 -24.23 3.34 9.79
C GLY A 296 -24.96 4.69 9.91
N SER A 297 -24.48 5.57 10.78
CA SER A 297 -25.17 6.84 11.09
C SER A 297 -25.08 7.84 9.93
N ILE A 298 -26.18 7.99 9.18
CA ILE A 298 -26.28 8.91 8.05
C ILE A 298 -26.33 10.36 8.53
N LEU A 299 -25.37 11.16 8.07
CA LEU A 299 -25.25 12.60 8.31
C LEU A 299 -25.96 13.43 7.23
N GLY A 300 -26.09 12.90 6.01
CA GLY A 300 -26.72 13.60 4.90
C GLY A 300 -26.86 12.74 3.65
N VAL A 301 -27.64 13.28 2.70
CA VAL A 301 -27.85 12.68 1.37
C VAL A 301 -27.57 13.74 0.33
N LEU A 302 -26.64 13.46 -0.58
CA LEU A 302 -26.31 14.32 -1.70
C LEU A 302 -27.04 13.83 -2.95
N PRO A 303 -27.89 14.66 -3.58
CA PRO A 303 -28.52 14.30 -4.85
C PRO A 303 -27.50 14.37 -5.98
N GLY A 304 -27.54 13.39 -6.88
CA GLY A 304 -26.71 13.33 -8.10
C GLY A 304 -27.48 13.74 -9.35
N GLY A 305 -26.95 13.39 -10.52
CA GLY A 305 -27.68 13.44 -11.78
C GLY A 305 -28.57 12.21 -12.01
N ALA A 306 -29.40 12.25 -13.06
CA ALA A 306 -30.12 11.08 -13.53
C ALA A 306 -29.15 10.10 -14.20
N TRP A 307 -29.23 8.81 -13.84
CA TRP A 307 -28.42 7.76 -14.42
C TRP A 307 -28.99 7.34 -15.78
N MET A 308 -28.19 7.52 -16.82
CA MET A 308 -28.55 7.22 -18.22
C MET A 308 -27.73 6.06 -18.79
N GLY A 309 -27.25 5.15 -17.94
CA GLY A 309 -26.39 4.03 -18.33
C GLY A 309 -24.88 4.29 -18.21
N ALA A 310 -24.47 5.52 -17.89
CA ALA A 310 -23.09 5.88 -17.60
C ALA A 310 -22.91 6.23 -16.10
N PRO A 311 -21.71 6.07 -15.52
CA PRO A 311 -21.47 6.42 -14.12
C PRO A 311 -21.77 7.89 -13.82
N VAL A 312 -22.49 8.14 -12.72
CA VAL A 312 -22.84 9.49 -12.25
C VAL A 312 -21.83 9.94 -11.20
N PRO A 313 -21.09 11.04 -11.42
CA PRO A 313 -20.05 11.48 -10.50
C PRO A 313 -20.61 12.27 -9.30
N PHE A 314 -19.91 12.17 -8.17
CA PHE A 314 -20.09 12.97 -6.96
C PHE A 314 -18.72 13.49 -6.52
N THR A 315 -18.58 14.81 -6.37
CA THR A 315 -17.35 15.44 -5.92
C THR A 315 -17.51 15.95 -4.50
N LEU A 316 -16.65 15.50 -3.60
CA LEU A 316 -16.58 15.97 -2.21
C LEU A 316 -15.30 16.76 -2.00
N PHE A 317 -15.44 17.97 -1.47
CA PHE A 317 -14.30 18.78 -1.04
C PHE A 317 -13.95 18.46 0.41
N VAL A 318 -12.68 18.14 0.68
CA VAL A 318 -12.16 17.98 2.04
C VAL A 318 -11.68 19.34 2.56
N PRO A 319 -12.30 19.92 3.59
CA PRO A 319 -11.92 21.23 4.12
C PRO A 319 -10.46 21.28 4.57
N ASN A 320 -9.86 22.46 4.52
CA ASN A 320 -8.52 22.69 5.10
C ASN A 320 -8.60 22.89 6.62
N ASP A 321 -9.09 21.89 7.35
CA ASP A 321 -9.20 21.91 8.80
C ASP A 321 -8.49 20.69 9.40
N PRO A 322 -7.46 20.89 10.26
CA PRO A 322 -6.74 19.81 10.92
C PRO A 322 -7.62 18.81 11.69
N ALA A 323 -8.82 19.20 12.10
CA ALA A 323 -9.78 18.32 12.78
C ALA A 323 -10.22 17.13 11.90
N PHE A 324 -10.09 17.23 10.58
CA PHE A 324 -10.41 16.14 9.65
C PHE A 324 -9.27 15.13 9.48
N VAL A 325 -8.04 15.42 9.93
CA VAL A 325 -6.91 14.50 9.74
C VAL A 325 -7.15 13.19 10.50
N GLY A 326 -7.14 12.08 9.77
CA GLY A 326 -7.38 10.74 10.31
C GLY A 326 -8.86 10.40 10.49
N VAL A 327 -9.79 11.33 10.24
CA VAL A 327 -11.23 11.07 10.22
C VAL A 327 -11.57 10.26 8.97
N THR A 328 -12.40 9.24 9.15
CA THR A 328 -12.96 8.44 8.05
C THR A 328 -14.42 8.82 7.85
N ALA A 329 -14.77 9.27 6.65
CA ALA A 329 -16.15 9.37 6.21
C ALA A 329 -16.54 8.10 5.44
N TYR A 330 -17.78 7.65 5.61
CA TYR A 330 -18.30 6.48 4.92
C TYR A 330 -19.39 6.91 3.96
N LEU A 331 -19.25 6.52 2.69
CA LEU A 331 -20.09 7.00 1.60
C LEU A 331 -20.75 5.82 0.91
N GLN A 332 -22.06 5.82 0.73
CA GLN A 332 -22.75 4.77 -0.02
C GLN A 332 -23.61 5.35 -1.14
N GLY A 333 -23.36 4.89 -2.36
CA GLY A 333 -24.15 5.28 -3.52
C GLY A 333 -25.48 4.55 -3.60
N GLY A 334 -26.41 5.11 -4.38
CA GLY A 334 -27.58 4.38 -4.84
C GLY A 334 -28.28 5.07 -6.00
N LEU A 335 -29.21 4.33 -6.58
CA LEU A 335 -30.08 4.78 -7.66
C LEU A 335 -31.54 4.62 -7.23
N ALA A 336 -32.35 5.66 -7.41
CA ALA A 336 -33.76 5.67 -7.03
C ALA A 336 -34.65 5.98 -8.24
N SER A 337 -35.69 5.18 -8.42
CA SER A 337 -36.77 5.40 -9.38
C SER A 337 -38.11 5.19 -8.67
N PRO A 338 -39.24 5.61 -9.26
CA PRO A 338 -40.56 5.34 -8.66
C PRO A 338 -40.87 3.86 -8.43
N LEU A 339 -40.17 2.95 -9.13
CA LEU A 339 -40.41 1.51 -9.09
C LEU A 339 -39.38 0.72 -8.27
N ARG A 340 -38.20 1.30 -8.00
CA ARG A 340 -37.08 0.58 -7.39
C ARG A 340 -36.08 1.53 -6.75
N LEU A 341 -35.58 1.15 -5.59
CA LEU A 341 -34.41 1.70 -4.93
C LEU A 341 -33.29 0.64 -4.96
N GLY A 342 -32.12 1.00 -5.46
CA GLY A 342 -30.97 0.11 -5.55
C GLY A 342 -29.75 0.73 -4.90
N LEU A 343 -29.16 0.04 -3.92
CA LEU A 343 -27.92 0.46 -3.29
C LEU A 343 -26.69 -0.05 -4.04
N ALA A 344 -25.66 0.79 -4.07
CA ALA A 344 -24.34 0.47 -4.57
C ALA A 344 -23.42 0.02 -3.42
N ASP A 345 -22.23 -0.48 -3.77
CA ASP A 345 -21.12 -0.60 -2.85
C ASP A 345 -20.81 0.76 -2.17
N ALA A 346 -20.02 0.72 -1.09
CA ALA A 346 -19.65 1.90 -0.33
C ALA A 346 -18.16 2.21 -0.44
N VAL A 347 -17.77 3.41 -0.03
CA VAL A 347 -16.38 3.86 0.06
C VAL A 347 -16.10 4.39 1.45
N ALA A 348 -15.04 3.90 2.08
CA ALA A 348 -14.44 4.52 3.25
C ALA A 348 -13.36 5.51 2.79
N VAL A 349 -13.47 6.76 3.23
CA VAL A 349 -12.56 7.87 2.86
C VAL A 349 -11.88 8.38 4.12
N ARG A 350 -10.63 7.96 4.34
CA ARG A 350 -9.78 8.48 5.41
C ARG A 350 -9.04 9.70 4.92
N MET A 351 -9.31 10.84 5.54
CA MET A 351 -8.76 12.14 5.15
C MET A 351 -7.35 12.31 5.74
N GLY A 352 -6.38 12.67 4.90
CA GLY A 352 -4.99 12.86 5.31
C GLY A 352 -4.55 14.32 5.37
N ARG A 353 -3.53 14.59 6.17
CA ARG A 353 -2.81 15.88 6.17
C ARG A 353 -2.10 16.13 4.84
N GLN A 354 -1.92 17.40 4.46
CA GLN A 354 -1.14 17.77 3.29
C GLN A 354 0.33 17.35 3.35
#